data_AF-A0A0A1VPG2-F1
#
_entry.id   AF-A0A0A1VPG2-F1
#
_cell.length_a   1.000
_cell.length_b   1.000
_cell.length_c   1.000
_cell.angle_alpha   90.00
_cell.angle_beta   90.00
_cell.angle_gamma   90.00
#
_symmetry.space_group_name_H-M   'P 1'
#
loop_
_entity.id
_entity.type
_entity.pdbx_description
1 polymer ?
#
loop_
_entity_poly.entity_id
_entity_poly.type
_entity_poly.pdbx_seq_one_letter_code
_entity_poly.pdbx_strand_id
1 'polypeptide(L)'
;MTQLTLVIGNKNYCSWPLRPWLAMKQFGIEFNEIRIPIYTPESEQQIRQYSPTGKRPVLVEDQLKIWDSLAIFEYLAERFPNFHWWPLERTERAVARSICAEMHSGFSHLRQKMPFNCRAKLPGKGMTPEVAKDIDRITTIWQDCRQRFGGSGQMLFGEFTIIDAMFASEVLRFHTYEVKVNSESKDYMEAILALPSVQEWLQDANSEVEVVPQFEL
;
A
#
# COMPACT_ATOMS: atom_id res chain seq x y z
N MET A 1 16.51 -13.94 -18.58
CA MET A 1 16.31 -13.02 -17.44
C MET A 1 15.26 -13.67 -16.56
N THR A 2 15.47 -13.70 -15.25
CA THR A 2 14.50 -14.23 -14.29
C THR A 2 13.26 -13.35 -14.28
N GLN A 3 12.07 -13.95 -14.39
CA GLN A 3 10.82 -13.20 -14.55
C GLN A 3 10.15 -13.04 -13.19
N LEU A 4 9.95 -11.81 -12.75
CA LEU A 4 9.23 -11.51 -11.51
C LEU A 4 7.74 -11.76 -11.71
N THR A 5 7.11 -12.40 -10.73
CA THR A 5 5.66 -12.57 -10.68
C THR A 5 5.13 -12.11 -9.32
N LEU A 6 4.21 -11.16 -9.31
CA LEU A 6 3.55 -10.69 -8.10
C LEU A 6 2.15 -11.32 -8.00
N VAL A 7 1.94 -12.11 -6.95
CA VAL A 7 0.65 -12.72 -6.63
C VAL A 7 -0.14 -11.80 -5.73
N ILE A 8 -1.29 -11.33 -6.21
CA ILE A 8 -2.14 -10.36 -5.53
C ILE A 8 -3.56 -10.91 -5.31
N GLY A 9 -4.35 -10.18 -4.51
CA GLY A 9 -5.79 -10.43 -4.34
C GLY A 9 -6.60 -9.42 -5.13
N ASN A 10 -7.92 -9.35 -4.87
CA ASN A 10 -8.77 -8.32 -5.46
C ASN A 10 -8.19 -6.92 -5.23
N LYS A 11 -8.03 -6.15 -6.30
CA LYS A 11 -7.52 -4.77 -6.22
C LYS A 11 -8.49 -3.87 -5.45
N ASN A 12 -9.80 -4.16 -5.50
CA ASN A 12 -10.77 -3.40 -4.74
C ASN A 12 -10.65 -3.60 -3.21
N TYR A 13 -10.38 -4.83 -2.77
CA TYR A 13 -10.51 -5.22 -1.35
C TYR A 13 -9.18 -5.48 -0.63
N CYS A 14 -8.06 -5.62 -1.36
CA CYS A 14 -6.77 -5.98 -0.78
C CYS A 14 -5.81 -4.78 -0.77
N SER A 15 -5.59 -4.20 0.41
CA SER A 15 -4.61 -3.10 0.59
C SER A 15 -3.15 -3.55 0.63
N TRP A 16 -2.83 -4.74 1.13
CA TRP A 16 -1.44 -5.19 1.25
C TRP A 16 -0.74 -5.39 -0.11
N PRO A 17 -1.38 -6.02 -1.11
CA PRO A 17 -0.75 -6.22 -2.41
C PRO A 17 -0.56 -4.94 -3.23
N LEU A 18 -1.38 -3.90 -3.00
CA LEU A 18 -1.20 -2.58 -3.61
C LEU A 18 0.21 -2.06 -3.37
N ARG A 19 0.78 -2.28 -2.18
CA ARG A 19 2.04 -1.65 -1.77
C ARG A 19 3.21 -2.06 -2.68
N PRO A 20 3.62 -3.35 -2.78
CA PRO A 20 4.69 -3.73 -3.69
C PRO A 20 4.31 -3.53 -5.15
N TRP A 21 3.04 -3.76 -5.53
CA TRP A 21 2.58 -3.52 -6.90
C TRP A 21 2.82 -2.08 -7.33
N LEU A 22 2.46 -1.12 -6.47
CA LEU A 22 2.59 0.30 -6.73
C LEU A 22 4.05 0.71 -6.89
N ALA A 23 4.94 0.25 -6.01
CA ALA A 23 6.36 0.58 -6.11
C ALA A 23 6.99 -0.02 -7.37
N MET A 24 6.69 -1.28 -7.69
CA MET A 24 7.22 -1.92 -8.91
C MET A 24 6.79 -1.16 -10.16
N LYS A 25 5.53 -0.70 -10.23
CA LYS A 25 5.03 0.13 -11.32
C LYS A 25 5.68 1.50 -11.38
N GLN A 26 5.84 2.18 -10.23
CA GLN A 26 6.48 3.50 -10.16
C GLN A 26 7.96 3.47 -10.55
N PHE A 27 8.69 2.43 -10.17
CA PHE A 27 10.08 2.23 -10.58
C PHE A 27 10.24 1.62 -11.98
N GLY A 28 9.15 1.41 -12.72
CA GLY A 28 9.21 0.86 -14.08
C GLY A 28 9.74 -0.57 -14.15
N ILE A 29 9.56 -1.36 -13.09
CA ILE A 29 9.98 -2.75 -13.03
C ILE A 29 8.92 -3.60 -13.73
N GLU A 30 9.34 -4.39 -14.70
CA GLU A 30 8.46 -5.35 -15.38
C GLU A 30 8.22 -6.58 -14.49
N PHE A 31 6.94 -6.97 -14.37
CA PHE A 31 6.53 -8.17 -13.65
C PHE A 31 5.24 -8.74 -14.23
N ASN A 32 5.04 -10.04 -14.06
CA ASN A 32 3.75 -10.69 -14.28
C ASN A 32 2.86 -10.50 -13.06
N GLU A 33 1.56 -10.31 -13.28
CA GLU A 33 0.56 -10.27 -12.23
C GLU A 33 -0.24 -11.58 -12.23
N ILE A 34 -0.35 -12.24 -11.07
CA ILE A 34 -1.30 -13.32 -10.84
C ILE A 34 -2.31 -12.84 -9.81
N ARG A 35 -3.56 -12.61 -10.23
CA ARG A 35 -4.65 -12.22 -9.33
C ARG A 35 -5.45 -13.44 -8.92
N ILE A 36 -5.45 -13.72 -7.61
CA ILE A 36 -6.28 -14.77 -7.00
C ILE A 36 -7.39 -14.07 -6.21
N PRO A 37 -8.65 -14.11 -6.68
CA PRO A 37 -9.77 -13.53 -5.96
C PRO A 37 -9.85 -14.07 -4.52
N ILE A 38 -10.28 -13.23 -3.57
CA ILE A 38 -10.42 -13.60 -2.16
C ILE A 38 -11.83 -14.13 -1.88
N TYR A 39 -11.95 -15.00 -0.88
CA TYR A 39 -13.22 -15.58 -0.41
C TYR A 39 -14.01 -16.36 -1.47
N THR A 40 -13.35 -16.94 -2.47
CA THR A 40 -13.92 -17.99 -3.33
C THR A 40 -13.59 -19.37 -2.75
N PRO A 41 -14.35 -20.43 -3.10
CA PRO A 41 -14.07 -21.78 -2.62
C PRO A 41 -12.64 -22.26 -2.91
N GLU A 42 -12.04 -21.83 -4.02
CA GLU A 42 -10.71 -22.24 -4.47
C GLU A 42 -9.58 -21.31 -3.99
N SER A 43 -9.89 -20.11 -3.47
CA SER A 43 -8.90 -19.08 -3.14
C SER A 43 -7.78 -19.59 -2.24
N GLU A 44 -8.12 -20.38 -1.21
CA GLU A 44 -7.15 -20.90 -0.25
C GLU A 44 -6.21 -21.93 -0.87
N GLN A 45 -6.75 -22.84 -1.68
CA GLN A 45 -5.94 -23.86 -2.36
C GLN A 45 -4.99 -23.21 -3.36
N GLN A 46 -5.47 -22.22 -4.12
CA GLN A 46 -4.66 -21.51 -5.11
C GLN A 46 -3.54 -20.70 -4.45
N ILE A 47 -3.83 -19.90 -3.42
CA ILE A 47 -2.79 -19.08 -2.79
C ILE A 47 -1.72 -19.92 -2.08
N ARG A 48 -2.07 -21.09 -1.53
CA ARG A 48 -1.10 -21.99 -0.89
C ARG A 48 -0.06 -22.57 -1.85
N GLN A 49 -0.29 -22.50 -3.17
CA GLN A 49 0.74 -22.82 -4.16
C GLN A 49 1.90 -21.83 -4.12
N TYR A 50 1.65 -20.58 -3.68
CA TYR A 50 2.62 -19.48 -3.68
C TYR A 50 3.03 -19.03 -2.26
N SER A 51 2.10 -19.05 -1.31
CA SER A 51 2.29 -18.49 0.03
C SER A 51 2.25 -19.57 1.10
N PRO A 52 3.32 -19.81 1.86
CA PRO A 52 3.27 -20.73 3.00
C PRO A 52 2.31 -20.24 4.09
N THR A 53 2.05 -18.93 4.16
CA THR A 53 1.13 -18.32 5.13
C THR A 53 -0.32 -18.29 4.65
N GLY A 54 -0.57 -18.61 3.37
CA GLY A 54 -1.88 -18.41 2.72
C GLY A 54 -2.27 -16.94 2.52
N LYS A 55 -1.35 -16.00 2.77
CA LYS A 55 -1.60 -14.56 2.62
C LYS A 55 -0.95 -13.99 1.35
N ARG A 56 -1.47 -12.86 0.90
CA ARG A 56 -0.97 -12.04 -0.20
C ARG A 56 -0.48 -10.69 0.36
N PRO A 57 0.47 -10.00 -0.28
CA PRO A 57 1.15 -10.35 -1.53
C PRO A 57 2.22 -11.45 -1.36
N VAL A 58 2.60 -12.06 -2.48
CA VAL A 58 3.81 -12.87 -2.61
C VAL A 58 4.53 -12.49 -3.90
N LEU A 59 5.82 -12.19 -3.82
CA LEU A 59 6.69 -12.05 -4.98
C LEU A 59 7.37 -13.40 -5.27
N VAL A 60 7.39 -13.79 -6.54
CA VAL A 60 8.04 -15.01 -7.02
C VAL A 60 9.13 -14.62 -8.03
N GLU A 61 10.35 -15.07 -7.79
CA GLU A 61 11.46 -15.08 -8.76
C GLU A 61 11.98 -16.51 -8.85
N ASP A 62 11.75 -17.18 -9.98
CA ASP A 62 12.02 -18.61 -10.19
C ASP A 62 11.40 -19.50 -9.09
N GLN A 63 12.23 -20.09 -8.21
CA GLN A 63 11.81 -20.93 -7.10
C GLN A 63 11.67 -20.16 -5.78
N LEU A 64 12.19 -18.93 -5.72
CA LEU A 64 12.15 -18.09 -4.53
C LEU A 64 10.75 -17.47 -4.38
N LYS A 65 10.16 -17.64 -3.21
CA LYS A 65 8.87 -17.06 -2.82
C LYS A 65 9.09 -16.14 -1.63
N ILE A 66 8.88 -14.85 -1.82
CA ILE A 66 8.97 -13.83 -0.76
C ILE A 66 7.55 -13.40 -0.40
N TRP A 67 7.10 -13.77 0.78
CA TRP A 67 5.84 -13.29 1.36
C TRP A 67 6.11 -12.12 2.31
N ASP A 68 5.06 -11.33 2.59
CA ASP A 68 5.11 -10.07 3.33
C ASP A 68 5.54 -8.85 2.50
N SER A 69 4.73 -7.79 2.51
CA SER A 69 5.00 -6.59 1.70
C SER A 69 6.32 -5.91 2.06
N LEU A 70 6.71 -5.88 3.33
CA LEU A 70 7.94 -5.21 3.76
C LEU A 70 9.17 -6.05 3.38
N ALA A 71 9.08 -7.37 3.48
CA ALA A 71 10.14 -8.27 3.00
C ALA A 71 10.32 -8.19 1.48
N ILE A 72 9.20 -8.12 0.73
CA ILE A 72 9.23 -7.91 -0.73
C ILE A 72 9.96 -6.60 -1.07
N PHE A 73 9.69 -5.51 -0.35
CA PHE A 73 10.37 -4.24 -0.58
C PHE A 73 11.88 -4.30 -0.36
N GLU A 74 12.35 -4.89 0.75
CA GLU A 74 13.79 -5.00 1.00
C GLU A 74 14.48 -5.90 -0.03
N TYR A 75 13.84 -7.01 -0.43
CA TYR A 75 14.36 -7.84 -1.51
C TYR A 75 14.44 -7.09 -2.85
N LEU A 76 13.40 -6.32 -3.22
CA LEU A 76 13.42 -5.50 -4.43
C LEU A 76 14.50 -4.41 -4.37
N ALA A 77 14.74 -3.84 -3.19
CA ALA A 77 15.80 -2.86 -2.98
C ALA A 77 17.21 -3.47 -3.17
N GLU A 78 17.42 -4.70 -2.70
CA GLU A 78 18.66 -5.45 -2.95
C GLU A 78 18.80 -5.84 -4.43
N ARG A 79 17.69 -6.27 -5.06
CA ARG A 79 17.67 -6.78 -6.43
C ARG A 79 17.83 -5.67 -7.48
N PHE A 80 17.37 -4.46 -7.18
CA PHE A 80 17.41 -3.29 -8.06
C PHE A 80 18.00 -2.07 -7.32
N PRO A 81 19.30 -2.10 -6.97
CA PRO A 81 19.91 -1.10 -6.09
C PRO A 81 20.05 0.29 -6.74
N ASN A 82 19.79 0.40 -8.05
CA ASN A 82 19.91 1.66 -8.79
C ASN A 82 18.70 2.60 -8.59
N PHE A 83 17.62 2.13 -7.94
CA PHE A 83 16.48 2.99 -7.61
C PHE A 83 16.57 3.52 -6.18
N HIS A 84 15.96 4.67 -5.94
CA HIS A 84 15.85 5.28 -4.62
C HIS A 84 14.70 4.67 -3.81
N TRP A 85 14.82 3.39 -3.45
CA TRP A 85 13.82 2.67 -2.65
C TRP A 85 13.61 3.28 -1.26
N TRP A 86 14.69 3.79 -0.68
CA TRP A 86 14.76 4.41 0.63
C TRP A 86 15.50 5.74 0.52
N PRO A 87 15.32 6.66 1.49
CA PRO A 87 16.16 7.85 1.59
C PRO A 87 17.66 7.49 1.58
N LEU A 88 18.46 8.29 0.89
CA LEU A 88 19.90 8.05 0.76
C LEU A 88 20.64 8.29 2.08
N GLU A 89 20.23 9.30 2.84
CA GLU A 89 20.83 9.62 4.12
C GLU A 89 20.52 8.55 5.18
N ARG A 90 21.57 8.11 5.90
CA ARG A 90 21.50 6.97 6.82
C ARG A 90 20.44 7.17 7.90
N THR A 91 20.38 8.36 8.47
CA THR A 91 19.46 8.70 9.56
C THR A 91 18.02 8.82 9.07
N GLU A 92 17.81 9.39 7.89
CA GLU A 92 16.49 9.48 7.26
C GLU A 92 15.95 8.09 6.90
N ARG A 93 16.79 7.23 6.36
CA ARG A 93 16.44 5.83 6.07
C ARG A 93 16.07 5.05 7.34
N ALA A 94 16.77 5.28 8.45
CA ALA A 94 16.42 4.66 9.72
C ALA A 94 15.01 5.08 10.18
N VAL A 95 14.69 6.37 10.07
CA VAL A 95 13.35 6.90 10.39
C VAL A 95 12.30 6.33 9.44
N ALA A 96 12.55 6.32 8.13
CA ALA A 96 11.63 5.77 7.14
C ALA A 96 11.30 4.30 7.41
N ARG A 97 12.31 3.48 7.75
CA ARG A 97 12.10 2.07 8.13
C ARG A 97 11.28 1.92 9.40
N SER A 98 11.53 2.73 10.43
CA SER A 98 10.71 2.72 11.65
C SER A 98 9.24 3.04 11.37
N ILE A 99 8.98 4.04 10.53
CA ILE A 99 7.63 4.42 10.14
C ILE A 99 6.97 3.32 9.31
N CYS A 100 7.69 2.72 8.36
CA CYS A 100 7.18 1.59 7.60
C CYS A 100 6.81 0.41 8.51
N ALA A 101 7.62 0.11 9.53
CA ALA A 101 7.32 -0.95 10.51
C ALA A 101 6.10 -0.62 11.38
N GLU A 102 5.97 0.64 11.83
CA GLU A 102 4.78 1.12 12.56
C GLU A 102 3.53 1.00 11.68
N MET A 103 3.59 1.45 10.44
CA MET A 103 2.51 1.33 9.47
C MET A 103 2.17 -0.14 9.13
N HIS A 104 3.17 -1.01 9.05
CA HIS A 104 2.99 -2.43 8.79
C HIS A 104 2.30 -3.17 9.94
N SER A 105 2.51 -2.75 11.19
CA SER A 105 2.03 -3.47 12.39
C SER A 105 0.93 -2.75 13.19
N GLY A 106 0.70 -1.46 12.96
CA GLY A 106 -0.20 -0.60 13.75
C GLY A 106 -1.60 -0.40 13.15
N PHE A 107 -2.29 0.68 13.54
CA PHE A 107 -3.54 1.18 12.93
C PHE A 107 -4.68 0.14 12.79
N SER A 108 -4.82 -0.76 13.77
CA SER A 108 -5.79 -1.84 13.71
C SER A 108 -7.24 -1.35 13.79
N HIS A 109 -7.52 -0.32 14.59
CA HIS A 109 -8.88 0.22 14.72
C HIS A 109 -9.35 0.82 13.40
N LEU A 110 -8.49 1.64 12.76
CA LEU A 110 -8.75 2.17 11.43
C LEU A 110 -9.08 1.05 10.44
N ARG A 111 -8.24 0.01 10.36
CA ARG A 111 -8.43 -1.06 9.36
C ARG A 111 -9.67 -1.92 9.62
N GLN A 112 -10.06 -2.08 10.88
CA GLN A 112 -11.27 -2.82 11.24
C GLN A 112 -12.55 -2.04 10.96
N LYS A 113 -12.55 -0.72 11.23
CA LYS A 113 -13.75 0.12 11.12
C LYS A 113 -13.90 0.79 9.75
N MET A 114 -12.80 0.96 9.03
CA MET A 114 -12.73 1.47 7.68
C MET A 114 -12.01 0.44 6.78
N PRO A 115 -12.63 -0.71 6.48
CA PRO A 115 -12.06 -1.70 5.58
C PRO A 115 -11.71 -1.11 4.21
N PHE A 116 -10.75 -1.72 3.52
CA PHE A 116 -10.32 -1.28 2.20
C PHE A 116 -11.36 -1.67 1.14
N ASN A 117 -11.97 -0.68 0.50
CA ASN A 117 -12.87 -0.81 -0.65
C ASN A 117 -12.71 0.44 -1.51
N CYS A 118 -11.74 0.43 -2.43
CA CYS A 118 -11.35 1.65 -3.15
C CYS A 118 -12.35 2.10 -4.23
N ARG A 119 -13.36 1.28 -4.53
CA ARG A 119 -14.52 1.65 -5.37
C ARG A 119 -15.61 2.38 -4.61
N ALA A 120 -15.69 2.18 -3.30
CA ALA A 120 -16.78 2.71 -2.50
C ALA A 120 -16.62 4.21 -2.23
N LYS A 121 -17.75 4.83 -1.87
CA LYS A 121 -17.82 6.19 -1.35
C LYS A 121 -18.64 6.18 -0.06
N LEU A 122 -17.96 6.28 1.08
CA LEU A 122 -18.50 6.01 2.41
C LEU A 122 -18.21 7.16 3.39
N PRO A 123 -18.59 8.41 3.07
CA PRO A 123 -18.26 9.58 3.88
C PRO A 123 -18.72 9.41 5.33
N GLY A 124 -17.78 9.57 6.27
CA GLY A 124 -18.04 9.54 7.71
C GLY A 124 -18.33 8.16 8.31
N LYS A 125 -18.33 7.08 7.52
CA LYS A 125 -18.52 5.71 8.04
C LYS A 125 -17.29 5.23 8.82
N GLY A 126 -17.51 4.41 9.84
CA GLY A 126 -16.42 3.79 10.61
C GLY A 126 -15.73 4.69 11.63
N MET A 127 -16.09 5.98 11.75
CA MET A 127 -15.44 6.87 12.70
C MET A 127 -15.76 6.51 14.16
N THR A 128 -14.72 6.30 14.97
CA THR A 128 -14.78 6.14 16.44
C THR A 128 -13.63 6.92 17.07
N PRO A 129 -13.63 7.15 18.41
CA PRO A 129 -12.49 7.80 19.07
C PRO A 129 -11.15 7.10 18.84
N GLU A 130 -11.12 5.78 18.75
CA GLU A 130 -9.91 4.99 18.48
C GLU A 130 -9.46 5.14 17.03
N VAL A 131 -10.40 5.19 16.08
CA VAL A 131 -10.10 5.47 14.67
C VAL A 131 -9.57 6.89 14.48
N ALA A 132 -10.13 7.86 15.21
CA ALA A 132 -9.62 9.23 15.20
C ALA A 132 -8.16 9.28 15.68
N LYS A 133 -7.80 8.56 16.75
CA LYS A 133 -6.40 8.45 17.21
C LYS A 133 -5.46 7.84 16.17
N ASP A 134 -5.91 6.80 15.47
CA ASP A 134 -5.12 6.20 14.38
C ASP A 134 -4.91 7.21 13.23
N ILE A 135 -5.96 7.95 12.84
CA ILE A 135 -5.89 9.00 11.80
C ILE A 135 -4.96 10.13 12.23
N ASP A 136 -5.07 10.60 13.47
CA ASP A 136 -4.22 11.65 14.03
C ASP A 136 -2.74 11.22 14.00
N ARG A 137 -2.44 9.96 14.35
CA ARG A 137 -1.08 9.44 14.28
C ARG A 137 -0.55 9.37 12.84
N ILE A 138 -1.36 8.87 11.91
CA ILE A 138 -0.98 8.79 10.48
C ILE A 138 -0.71 10.19 9.92
N THR A 139 -1.60 11.14 10.16
CA THR A 139 -1.43 12.52 9.65
C THR A 139 -0.24 13.21 10.32
N THR A 140 0.00 12.98 11.61
CA THR A 140 1.22 13.47 12.29
C THR A 140 2.50 12.93 11.63
N ILE A 141 2.53 11.64 11.29
CA ILE A 141 3.66 11.04 10.56
C ILE A 141 3.86 11.75 9.21
N TRP A 142 2.78 11.95 8.45
CA TRP A 142 2.89 12.59 7.14
C TRP A 142 3.40 14.02 7.25
N GLN A 143 2.88 14.80 8.19
CA GLN A 143 3.33 16.17 8.43
C GLN A 143 4.81 16.22 8.85
N ASP A 144 5.22 15.40 9.82
CA ASP A 144 6.61 15.36 10.30
C ASP A 144 7.59 15.02 9.16
N CYS A 145 7.26 14.00 8.35
CA CYS A 145 8.07 13.63 7.20
C CYS A 145 8.16 14.77 6.18
N ARG A 146 7.02 15.34 5.79
CA ARG A 146 6.95 16.42 4.80
C ARG A 146 7.72 17.65 5.25
N GLN A 147 7.62 18.03 6.51
CA GLN A 147 8.30 19.21 7.07
C GLN A 147 9.81 18.99 7.21
N ARG A 148 10.25 17.79 7.60
CA ARG A 148 11.67 17.53 7.87
C ARG A 148 12.45 17.08 6.64
N PHE A 149 11.82 16.31 5.76
CA PHE A 149 12.49 15.57 4.68
C PHE A 149 11.87 15.83 3.30
N GLY A 150 10.69 16.47 3.23
CA GLY A 150 9.96 16.67 1.97
C GLY A 150 10.67 17.61 0.98
N GLY A 151 11.48 18.54 1.46
CA GLY A 151 12.16 19.52 0.62
C GLY A 151 11.20 20.25 -0.32
N SER A 152 11.51 20.30 -1.62
CA SER A 152 10.63 20.83 -2.67
C SER A 152 9.75 19.78 -3.34
N GLY A 153 9.84 18.52 -2.92
CA GLY A 153 9.10 17.41 -3.54
C GLY A 153 7.67 17.30 -3.02
N GLN A 154 6.89 16.37 -3.58
CA GLN A 154 5.48 16.13 -3.21
C GLN A 154 5.27 14.88 -2.35
N MET A 155 6.29 14.02 -2.24
CA MET A 155 6.25 12.78 -1.46
C MET A 155 6.73 13.00 -0.02
N LEU A 156 6.63 11.97 0.83
CA LEU A 156 6.96 12.09 2.26
C LEU A 156 8.43 12.44 2.50
N PHE A 157 9.34 11.93 1.68
CA PHE A 157 10.77 12.22 1.69
C PHE A 157 11.21 12.95 0.40
N GLY A 158 10.30 13.75 -0.17
CA GLY A 158 10.52 14.55 -1.37
C GLY A 158 10.24 13.79 -2.66
N GLU A 159 10.96 12.69 -2.89
CA GLU A 159 10.73 11.76 -4.01
C GLU A 159 9.97 10.50 -3.58
N PHE A 160 9.42 9.75 -4.55
CA PHE A 160 8.65 8.55 -4.26
C PHE A 160 9.58 7.44 -3.77
N THR A 161 9.29 6.90 -2.59
CA THR A 161 10.03 5.79 -1.98
C THR A 161 9.07 4.72 -1.43
N ILE A 162 9.61 3.67 -0.80
CA ILE A 162 8.82 2.61 -0.16
C ILE A 162 7.79 3.15 0.83
N ILE A 163 8.10 4.25 1.54
CA ILE A 163 7.18 4.79 2.55
C ILE A 163 5.88 5.32 1.92
N ASP A 164 5.97 5.91 0.73
CA ASP A 164 4.81 6.40 -0.02
C ASP A 164 3.96 5.22 -0.50
N ALA A 165 4.61 4.17 -1.02
CA ALA A 165 3.96 2.91 -1.37
C ALA A 165 3.26 2.24 -0.17
N MET A 166 3.86 2.32 1.02
CA MET A 166 3.28 1.80 2.26
C MET A 166 2.03 2.55 2.68
N PHE A 167 2.00 3.88 2.54
CA PHE A 167 0.86 4.71 2.91
C PHE A 167 -0.20 4.90 1.82
N ALA A 168 0.07 4.49 0.58
CA ALA A 168 -0.88 4.64 -0.53
C ALA A 168 -2.25 3.98 -0.23
N SER A 169 -2.27 2.82 0.43
CA SER A 169 -3.54 2.19 0.83
C SER A 169 -4.34 3.02 1.83
N GLU A 170 -3.66 3.84 2.63
CA GLU A 170 -4.25 4.65 3.69
C GLU A 170 -4.74 5.97 3.10
N VAL A 171 -4.05 6.51 2.10
CA VAL A 171 -4.55 7.59 1.23
C VAL A 171 -5.84 7.17 0.54
N LEU A 172 -5.86 6.00 -0.13
CA LEU A 172 -7.07 5.50 -0.80
C LEU A 172 -8.22 5.26 0.19
N ARG A 173 -7.92 4.73 1.38
CA ARG A 173 -8.91 4.61 2.45
C ARG A 173 -9.45 5.97 2.85
N PHE A 174 -8.59 6.94 3.15
CA PHE A 174 -9.03 8.28 3.55
C PHE A 174 -9.88 8.95 2.46
N HIS A 175 -9.56 8.70 1.18
CA HIS A 175 -10.37 9.13 0.05
C HIS A 175 -11.77 8.49 0.06
N THR A 176 -11.87 7.15 0.16
CA THR A 176 -13.13 6.41 0.23
C THR A 176 -14.05 6.91 1.36
N TYR A 177 -13.49 7.17 2.54
CA TYR A 177 -14.26 7.56 3.73
C TYR A 177 -14.39 9.08 3.94
N GLU A 178 -13.90 9.88 3.00
CA GLU A 178 -13.82 11.36 3.07
C GLU A 178 -13.28 11.85 4.43
N VAL A 179 -12.17 11.25 4.89
CA VAL A 179 -11.52 11.62 6.15
C VAL A 179 -11.01 13.05 6.07
N LYS A 180 -11.38 13.87 7.06
CA LYS A 180 -10.91 15.26 7.16
C LYS A 180 -9.47 15.26 7.68
N VAL A 181 -8.58 15.89 6.93
CA VAL A 181 -7.15 16.01 7.25
C VAL A 181 -6.70 17.47 7.14
N ASN A 182 -5.52 17.79 7.69
CA ASN A 182 -4.88 19.10 7.51
C ASN A 182 -4.42 19.31 6.05
N SER A 183 -4.04 20.55 5.71
CA SER A 183 -3.65 20.92 4.34
C SER A 183 -2.43 20.15 3.83
N GLU A 184 -1.39 19.98 4.64
CA GLU A 184 -0.18 19.25 4.22
C GLU A 184 -0.48 17.78 3.89
N SER A 185 -1.33 17.15 4.70
CA SER A 185 -1.78 15.77 4.47
C SER A 185 -2.67 15.68 3.24
N LYS A 186 -3.51 16.69 2.98
CA LYS A 186 -4.34 16.78 1.78
C LYS A 186 -3.48 16.87 0.52
N ASP A 187 -2.45 17.73 0.53
CA ASP A 187 -1.54 17.88 -0.60
C ASP A 187 -0.77 16.57 -0.89
N TYR A 188 -0.32 15.87 0.16
CA TYR A 188 0.31 14.55 0.01
C TYR A 188 -0.67 13.50 -0.54
N MET A 189 -1.91 13.45 -0.03
CA MET A 189 -2.95 12.56 -0.55
C MET A 189 -3.22 12.84 -2.03
N GLU A 190 -3.32 14.10 -2.43
CA GLU A 190 -3.51 14.50 -3.83
C GLU A 190 -2.34 14.06 -4.71
N ALA A 191 -1.09 14.19 -4.23
CA ALA A 191 0.09 13.73 -4.95
C ALA A 191 0.09 12.20 -5.18
N ILE A 192 -0.30 11.42 -4.18
CA ILE A 192 -0.44 9.96 -4.31
C ILE A 192 -1.58 9.59 -5.26
N LEU A 193 -2.75 10.24 -5.12
CA LEU A 193 -3.90 10.00 -5.99
C LEU A 193 -3.57 10.34 -7.45
N ALA A 194 -2.73 11.33 -7.70
CA ALA A 194 -2.31 11.73 -9.05
C ALA A 194 -1.33 10.75 -9.72
N LEU A 195 -0.76 9.78 -8.99
CA LEU A 195 0.17 8.82 -9.57
C LEU A 195 -0.52 7.97 -10.66
N PRO A 196 0.06 7.87 -11.88
CA PRO A 196 -0.53 7.09 -12.97
C PRO A 196 -0.81 5.62 -12.60
N SER A 197 0.09 5.01 -11.82
CA SER A 197 -0.10 3.64 -11.33
C SER A 197 -1.23 3.52 -10.30
N VAL A 198 -1.49 4.55 -9.48
CA VAL A 198 -2.65 4.54 -8.59
C VAL A 198 -3.94 4.62 -9.41
N GLN A 199 -3.96 5.44 -10.46
CA GLN A 199 -5.09 5.50 -11.38
C GLN A 199 -5.31 4.16 -12.10
N GLU A 200 -4.25 3.49 -12.54
CA GLU A 200 -4.31 2.14 -13.12
C GLU A 200 -4.89 1.13 -12.13
N TRP A 201 -4.42 1.13 -10.87
CA TRP A 201 -4.97 0.26 -9.83
C TRP A 201 -6.48 0.47 -9.62
N LEU A 202 -6.91 1.74 -9.56
CA LEU A 202 -8.33 2.09 -9.39
C LEU A 202 -9.17 1.68 -10.60
N GLN A 203 -8.64 1.82 -11.82
CA GLN A 203 -9.32 1.38 -13.04
C GLN A 203 -9.49 -0.15 -13.06
N ASP A 204 -8.43 -0.89 -12.72
CA ASP A 204 -8.49 -2.35 -12.65
C ASP A 204 -9.45 -2.80 -11.55
N ALA A 205 -9.41 -2.17 -10.38
CA ALA A 205 -10.35 -2.44 -9.28
C ALA A 205 -11.80 -2.23 -9.71
N ASN A 206 -12.10 -1.13 -10.42
CA ASN A 206 -13.43 -0.85 -10.96
C ASN A 206 -13.91 -1.89 -11.99
N SER A 207 -12.98 -2.59 -12.65
CA SER A 207 -13.28 -3.63 -13.62
C SER A 207 -13.52 -5.01 -12.98
N GLU A 208 -13.23 -5.17 -11.68
CA GLU A 208 -13.52 -6.40 -10.94
C GLU A 208 -15.02 -6.59 -10.75
N VAL A 209 -15.51 -7.82 -10.97
CA VAL A 209 -16.94 -8.16 -10.86
C VAL A 209 -17.30 -8.75 -9.50
N GLU A 210 -16.31 -9.21 -8.74
CA GLU A 210 -16.49 -9.85 -7.46
C GLU A 210 -16.97 -8.85 -6.40
N VAL A 211 -17.99 -9.27 -5.64
CA VAL A 211 -18.48 -8.54 -4.48
C VAL A 211 -18.14 -9.35 -3.23
N VAL A 212 -17.49 -8.71 -2.26
CA VAL A 212 -17.09 -9.34 -1.00
C VAL A 212 -17.89 -8.68 0.13
N PRO A 213 -19.02 -9.27 0.58
CA PRO A 213 -20.01 -8.57 1.42
C PRO A 213 -19.46 -7.95 2.70
N GLN A 214 -18.45 -8.57 3.31
CA GLN A 214 -17.80 -8.06 4.52
C GLN A 214 -17.06 -6.71 4.34
N PHE A 215 -16.89 -6.24 3.11
CA PHE A 215 -16.27 -4.94 2.80
C PHE A 215 -17.25 -3.92 2.20
N GLU A 216 -18.54 -4.27 2.14
CA GLU A 216 -19.64 -3.40 1.70
C GLU A 216 -20.34 -2.83 2.94
N LEU A 217 -19.77 -1.75 3.52
CA LEU A 217 -20.29 -1.06 4.71
C LEU A 217 -21.53 -0.20 4.46
#